data_AF-A0A8K9WKT4-F1
#
_entry.id   AF-A0A8K9WKT4-F1
#
_cell.length_a   1.000
_cell.length_b   1.000
_cell.length_c   1.000
_cell.angle_alpha   90.00
_cell.angle_beta   90.00
_cell.angle_gamma   90.00
#
_symmetry.space_group_name_H-M   'P 1'
#
loop_
_entity.id
_entity.type
_entity.pdbx_description
1 polymer ?
#
loop_
_entity_poly.entity_id
_entity_poly.type
_entity_poly.pdbx_seq_one_letter_code
_entity_poly.pdbx_strand_id
1 'polypeptide(L)'
;MGYIQRYRSFFSALPEMLCESEMVVDDFTCWSGEDVVESYVGRVVGNGLQAQKNNPEIKVRSIDPILVGARDRLEHFKREMQGQMGWTTDWGGWVEKGSGTREEASGECDDEDGCQGSGDEDFTSEHLRICPQGYTCCTSAMEETLSNLSRREFEGLVREAGRSLQASLNAQYRSFDTYFTDLLNSSERSLQESFLAKLSSLYSKNAPVFQDLYTDLRRYYRGSAVNLEETLNDFWARLLERLFKVSALPQYTLTDDYLECVAKQTETLRPFGDVPRDLKSKVTRALVAARSFVQGLTVSGEVVRKVSQVPLSPECTRAMMKLVYCPHCRGLASVKPCANYCRNVMKGCLANQADLDTEWQNLIDTMLQVASSFSSDPSVDAVIYSIPLRISDAILYMQENTEVFTSKVLQACGTPKVAGTQISGSEERKKRVNPASTAMEYKPSPTAGVRLEMQISDVSSKLREMQQYWVQLPAALCSSKVAAGAASDDKCWNGMTKARYLLEVMADGLASQINNPEVDIDITKPDMTIRQQIMQLKIMTNRLRNALNGNDVDFQDASDDVSGSGSGMCTGESCARNGPRVIVPKADSTRYYNHPENKKVKGTGTQTHPSILLLLLSLATLLRRR
;
A
#
# COMPACT_ATOMS: atom_id res chain seq x y z
N MET A 1 -12.00 18.39 -13.95
CA MET A 1 -11.56 19.68 -14.51
C MET A 1 -10.13 19.67 -15.09
N GLY A 2 -9.15 18.97 -14.49
CA GLY A 2 -7.75 19.01 -14.98
C GLY A 2 -7.48 18.41 -16.37
N TYR A 3 -8.31 17.46 -16.83
CA TYR A 3 -8.13 16.83 -18.14
C TYR A 3 -8.45 17.76 -19.32
N ILE A 4 -9.49 18.59 -19.22
CA ILE A 4 -9.92 19.50 -20.31
C ILE A 4 -8.90 20.64 -20.51
N GLN A 5 -8.26 21.12 -19.45
CA GLN A 5 -7.25 22.19 -19.53
C GLN A 5 -6.04 21.80 -20.40
N ARG A 6 -5.66 20.52 -20.42
CA ARG A 6 -4.54 20.01 -21.23
C ARG A 6 -4.81 20.05 -22.74
N TYR A 7 -6.07 20.04 -23.15
CA TYR A 7 -6.45 20.07 -24.58
C TYR A 7 -6.73 21.47 -25.11
N ARG A 8 -6.57 22.51 -24.28
CA ARG A 8 -6.87 23.91 -24.64
C ARG A 8 -6.02 24.41 -25.80
N SER A 9 -4.75 24.01 -25.87
CA SER A 9 -3.79 24.40 -26.92
C SER A 9 -3.55 23.28 -27.95
N PHE A 10 -4.37 22.22 -27.95
CA PHE A 10 -4.11 21.02 -28.76
C PHE A 10 -3.95 21.34 -30.25
N PHE A 11 -4.86 22.11 -30.85
CA PHE A 11 -4.81 22.42 -32.28
C PHE A 11 -3.70 23.41 -32.65
N SER A 12 -3.27 24.27 -31.73
CA SER A 12 -2.17 25.21 -31.96
C SER A 12 -0.79 24.57 -31.77
N ALA A 13 -0.68 23.55 -30.91
CA ALA A 13 0.56 22.82 -30.66
C ALA A 13 0.73 21.58 -31.56
N LEU A 14 -0.29 21.22 -32.35
CA LEU A 14 -0.27 20.03 -33.20
C LEU A 14 0.91 19.99 -34.19
N PRO A 15 1.29 21.08 -34.88
CA PRO A 15 2.44 21.06 -35.79
C PRO A 15 3.76 20.76 -35.08
N GLU A 16 3.97 21.33 -33.89
CA GLU A 16 5.17 21.10 -33.07
C GLU A 16 5.24 19.64 -32.61
N MET A 17 4.12 19.09 -32.12
CA MET A 17 4.03 17.70 -31.68
C MET A 17 4.29 16.69 -32.81
N LEU A 18 3.87 16.99 -34.05
CA LEU A 18 4.11 16.13 -35.21
C LEU A 18 5.56 16.18 -35.70
N CYS A 19 6.22 17.33 -35.58
CA CYS A 19 7.62 17.49 -35.97
C CYS A 19 8.60 16.89 -34.95
N GLU A 20 8.26 16.91 -33.65
CA GLU A 20 9.08 16.35 -32.58
C GLU A 20 9.15 14.81 -32.55
N SER A 21 8.17 14.11 -33.14
CA SER A 21 8.08 12.65 -32.95
C SER A 21 8.92 11.82 -33.94
N GLU A 22 9.16 12.26 -35.18
CA GLU A 22 9.80 11.38 -36.19
C GLU A 22 10.69 12.05 -37.26
N MET A 23 10.87 13.39 -37.30
CA MET A 23 11.59 14.03 -38.44
C MET A 23 12.81 14.89 -38.11
N VAL A 24 13.19 15.03 -36.83
CA VAL A 24 14.37 15.82 -36.43
C VAL A 24 15.50 14.87 -36.01
N VAL A 25 16.52 14.74 -36.86
CA VAL A 25 17.78 14.06 -36.52
C VAL A 25 18.71 15.12 -35.91
N ASP A 26 19.23 14.85 -34.72
CA ASP A 26 20.16 15.72 -33.96
C ASP A 26 21.56 15.76 -34.60
N ASP A 27 21.67 16.28 -35.82
CA ASP A 27 22.94 16.65 -36.45
C ASP A 27 23.07 18.18 -36.55
N PHE A 28 24.30 18.70 -36.49
CA PHE A 28 24.64 20.14 -36.55
C PHE A 28 24.26 20.83 -37.87
N THR A 29 23.54 20.13 -38.73
CA THR A 29 23.06 20.63 -40.01
C THR A 29 21.67 20.08 -40.28
N CYS A 30 20.73 20.92 -40.68
CA CYS A 30 19.39 20.56 -41.09
C CYS A 30 19.17 20.86 -42.58
N TRP A 31 18.29 20.08 -43.23
CA TRP A 31 17.88 20.37 -44.60
C TRP A 31 16.91 21.55 -44.60
N SER A 32 17.26 22.64 -45.30
CA SER A 32 16.44 23.86 -45.37
C SER A 32 15.27 23.76 -46.37
N GLY A 33 15.21 22.68 -47.16
CA GLY A 33 14.33 22.57 -48.33
C GLY A 33 15.10 22.64 -49.65
N GLU A 34 16.27 23.28 -49.67
CA GLU A 34 17.11 23.47 -50.86
C GLU A 34 18.56 23.00 -50.68
N ASP A 35 19.13 23.13 -49.48
CA ASP A 35 20.49 22.68 -49.13
C ASP A 35 20.61 22.29 -47.65
N VAL A 36 21.74 21.70 -47.27
CA VAL A 36 22.10 21.36 -45.89
C VAL A 36 22.74 22.58 -45.21
N VAL A 37 22.09 23.11 -44.17
CA VAL A 37 22.48 24.36 -43.47
C VAL A 37 22.65 24.13 -41.97
N GLU A 38 23.45 24.95 -41.29
CA GLU A 38 23.64 24.84 -39.82
C GLU A 38 22.38 25.21 -39.03
N SER A 39 21.56 26.11 -39.56
CA SER A 39 20.26 26.48 -38.99
C SER A 39 19.32 27.06 -40.05
N TYR A 40 18.04 26.76 -39.94
CA TYR A 40 17.01 27.36 -40.79
C TYR A 40 16.71 28.81 -40.34
N VAL A 41 16.87 29.76 -41.27
CA VAL A 41 16.70 31.22 -41.02
C VAL A 41 15.29 31.75 -41.30
N GLY A 42 14.40 30.92 -41.86
CA GLY A 42 13.03 31.32 -42.12
C GLY A 42 12.23 31.48 -40.83
N ARG A 43 11.45 32.56 -40.72
CA ARG A 43 10.59 32.78 -39.56
C ARG A 43 9.47 31.73 -39.53
N VAL A 44 9.31 31.06 -38.39
CA VAL A 44 8.16 30.19 -38.13
C VAL A 44 6.88 31.03 -38.12
N VAL A 45 5.95 30.65 -39.00
CA VAL A 45 4.71 31.39 -39.22
C VAL A 45 3.70 31.04 -38.14
N GLY A 46 2.97 32.04 -37.63
CA GLY A 46 2.01 31.86 -36.54
C GLY A 46 0.82 30.95 -36.87
N ASN A 47 0.06 30.62 -35.83
CA ASN A 47 -1.08 29.72 -35.93
C ASN A 47 -2.29 30.35 -36.66
N GLY A 48 -3.02 29.50 -37.41
CA GLY A 48 -4.25 29.89 -38.10
C GLY A 48 -4.05 30.40 -39.53
N LEU A 49 -5.10 30.29 -40.35
CA LEU A 49 -4.99 30.48 -41.80
C LEU A 49 -4.52 31.88 -42.23
N GLN A 50 -4.89 32.93 -41.49
CA GLN A 50 -4.50 34.30 -41.83
C GLN A 50 -2.98 34.52 -41.65
N ALA A 51 -2.39 33.90 -40.63
CA ALA A 51 -0.94 33.97 -40.43
C ALA A 51 -0.19 33.25 -41.57
N GLN A 52 -0.78 32.19 -42.14
CA GLN A 52 -0.20 31.40 -43.22
C GLN A 52 -0.20 32.11 -44.59
N LYS A 53 -0.79 33.30 -44.70
CA LYS A 53 -0.86 34.07 -45.96
C LYS A 53 0.52 34.41 -46.54
N ASN A 54 1.51 34.63 -45.66
CA ASN A 54 2.88 34.97 -46.01
C ASN A 54 3.86 33.82 -45.73
N ASN A 55 3.38 32.56 -45.65
CA ASN A 55 4.26 31.44 -45.37
C ASN A 55 5.18 31.16 -46.58
N PRO A 56 6.52 31.21 -46.41
CA PRO A 56 7.46 30.94 -47.48
C PRO A 56 7.41 29.49 -47.98
N GLU A 57 7.06 28.54 -47.10
CA GLU A 57 7.11 27.10 -47.37
C GLU A 57 5.84 26.53 -47.99
N ILE A 58 4.67 27.13 -47.70
CA ILE A 58 3.39 26.62 -48.18
C ILE A 58 2.42 27.74 -48.55
N LYS A 59 1.86 27.64 -49.77
CA LYS A 59 0.81 28.55 -50.24
C LYS A 59 -0.56 27.97 -49.91
N VAL A 60 -1.16 28.40 -48.80
CA VAL A 60 -2.51 27.97 -48.42
C VAL A 60 -3.56 28.83 -49.12
N ARG A 61 -4.42 28.21 -49.97
CA ARG A 61 -5.30 28.95 -50.91
C ARG A 61 -6.77 29.05 -50.49
N SER A 62 -7.28 28.21 -49.58
CA SER A 62 -8.68 28.27 -49.15
C SER A 62 -8.93 27.57 -47.80
N ILE A 63 -9.95 28.00 -47.08
CA ILE A 63 -10.42 27.36 -45.85
C ILE A 63 -11.17 26.07 -46.23
N ASP A 64 -10.90 24.96 -45.52
CA ASP A 64 -11.65 23.71 -45.67
C ASP A 64 -13.09 23.86 -45.12
N PRO A 65 -14.14 23.60 -45.93
CA PRO A 65 -15.53 23.75 -45.51
C PRO A 65 -15.93 22.84 -44.34
N ILE A 66 -15.26 21.69 -44.15
CA ILE A 66 -15.50 20.77 -43.03
C ILE A 66 -15.02 21.41 -41.72
N LEU A 67 -13.85 22.05 -41.73
CA LEU A 67 -13.30 22.73 -40.56
C LEU A 67 -14.13 23.96 -40.16
N VAL A 68 -14.69 24.67 -41.14
CA VAL A 68 -15.67 25.74 -40.91
C VAL A 68 -16.90 25.17 -40.20
N GLY A 69 -17.47 24.09 -40.72
CA GLY A 69 -18.63 23.44 -40.10
C GLY A 69 -18.37 22.94 -38.69
N ALA A 70 -17.17 22.44 -38.39
CA ALA A 70 -16.78 22.01 -37.05
C ALA A 70 -16.63 23.19 -36.08
N ARG A 71 -16.01 24.29 -36.52
CA ARG A 71 -15.91 25.54 -35.73
C ARG A 71 -17.29 26.09 -35.39
N ASP A 72 -18.20 26.14 -36.37
CA ASP A 72 -19.53 26.73 -36.17
C ASP A 72 -20.36 25.89 -35.18
N ARG A 73 -20.22 24.56 -35.18
CA ARG A 73 -20.83 23.68 -34.17
C ARG A 73 -20.27 23.94 -32.76
N LEU A 74 -18.97 24.18 -32.63
CA LEU A 74 -18.34 24.52 -31.35
C LEU A 74 -18.81 25.89 -30.83
N GLU A 75 -18.98 26.87 -31.72
CA GLU A 75 -19.56 28.17 -31.34
C GLU A 75 -21.01 28.04 -30.89
N HIS A 76 -21.83 27.25 -31.59
CA HIS A 76 -23.21 27.00 -31.19
C HIS A 76 -23.27 26.38 -29.80
N PHE A 77 -22.47 25.33 -29.55
CA PHE A 77 -22.37 24.69 -28.25
C PHE A 77 -21.90 25.66 -27.15
N LYS A 78 -20.92 26.53 -27.45
CA LYS A 78 -20.45 27.57 -26.52
C LYS A 78 -21.59 28.51 -26.11
N ARG A 79 -22.41 28.98 -27.06
CA ARG A 79 -23.55 29.87 -26.79
C ARG A 79 -24.65 29.18 -25.98
N GLU A 80 -24.93 27.91 -26.29
CA GLU A 80 -25.94 27.11 -25.57
C GLU A 80 -25.54 26.89 -24.10
N MET A 81 -24.27 26.56 -23.87
CA MET A 81 -23.70 26.41 -22.52
C MET A 81 -23.69 27.73 -21.74
N GLN A 82 -23.39 28.85 -22.39
CA GLN A 82 -23.44 30.18 -21.77
C GLN A 82 -24.87 30.58 -21.39
N GLY A 83 -25.87 30.22 -22.21
CA GLY A 83 -27.28 30.47 -21.94
C GLY A 83 -27.85 29.66 -20.76
N GLN A 84 -27.41 28.42 -20.58
CA GLN A 84 -27.88 27.56 -19.47
C GLN A 84 -27.24 27.88 -18.11
N MET A 85 -25.99 28.37 -18.10
CA MET A 85 -25.24 28.61 -16.85
C MET A 85 -25.27 30.07 -16.35
N GLY A 86 -25.83 31.02 -17.11
CA GLY A 86 -26.01 32.42 -16.68
C GLY A 86 -24.71 33.20 -16.45
N TRP A 87 -23.62 32.84 -17.15
CA TRP A 87 -22.31 33.49 -16.99
C TRP A 87 -22.19 34.72 -17.91
N THR A 88 -22.11 35.91 -17.32
CA THR A 88 -21.83 37.19 -18.01
C THR A 88 -20.33 37.53 -18.04
N THR A 89 -19.46 36.53 -18.12
CA THR A 89 -18.01 36.77 -18.26
C THR A 89 -17.59 36.60 -19.71
N ASP A 90 -17.10 37.69 -20.29
CA ASP A 90 -16.52 37.74 -21.63
C ASP A 90 -15.30 36.79 -21.73
N TRP A 91 -15.44 35.73 -22.53
CA TRP A 91 -14.37 34.79 -22.89
C TRP A 91 -13.63 35.25 -24.18
N GLY A 92 -13.68 36.54 -24.52
CA GLY A 92 -13.14 37.10 -25.78
C GLY A 92 -11.65 37.47 -25.77
N GLY A 93 -10.97 37.46 -24.63
CA GLY A 93 -9.67 38.13 -24.50
C GLY A 93 -8.40 37.29 -24.62
N TRP A 94 -8.33 36.20 -25.39
CA TRP A 94 -7.05 35.44 -25.49
C TRP A 94 -6.84 34.84 -26.89
N VAL A 95 -6.43 35.70 -27.84
CA VAL A 95 -5.65 35.28 -29.01
C VAL A 95 -4.19 35.45 -28.64
N GLU A 96 -3.49 34.36 -28.38
CA GLU A 96 -2.05 34.37 -28.16
C GLU A 96 -1.36 34.65 -29.51
N LYS A 97 -0.96 35.91 -29.73
CA LYS A 97 -0.16 36.33 -30.88
C LYS A 97 1.20 35.62 -30.76
N GLY A 98 1.52 34.79 -31.76
CA GLY A 98 2.86 34.19 -31.89
C GLY A 98 3.95 35.27 -31.97
N SER A 99 5.16 34.89 -31.58
CA SER A 99 6.39 35.70 -31.45
C SER A 99 6.88 36.34 -32.77
N GLY A 100 6.10 37.24 -33.37
CA GLY A 100 6.43 37.78 -34.68
C GLY A 100 5.70 39.03 -35.17
N THR A 101 4.97 39.78 -34.35
CA THR A 101 4.40 41.07 -34.81
C THR A 101 5.06 42.25 -34.11
N ARG A 102 5.97 42.93 -34.84
CA ARG A 102 6.37 44.30 -34.55
C ARG A 102 5.42 45.17 -35.38
N GLU A 103 4.33 45.63 -34.75
CA GLU A 103 3.46 46.65 -35.33
C GLU A 103 4.01 48.02 -34.89
N GLU A 104 4.35 48.85 -35.87
CA GLU A 104 4.59 50.27 -35.70
C GLU A 104 3.32 50.91 -35.11
N ALA A 105 3.30 51.09 -33.80
CA ALA A 105 2.32 51.92 -33.11
C ALA A 105 2.97 53.29 -32.91
N SER A 106 2.60 54.23 -33.77
CA SER A 106 2.75 55.67 -33.52
C SER A 106 1.88 56.03 -32.31
N GLY A 107 2.51 56.11 -31.14
CA GLY A 107 1.96 56.70 -29.93
C GLY A 107 2.90 57.80 -29.48
N GLU A 108 2.39 59.00 -29.35
CA GLU A 108 3.09 60.16 -28.79
C GLU A 108 3.69 59.80 -27.43
N CYS A 109 5.02 59.93 -27.32
CA CYS A 109 5.73 59.81 -26.06
C CYS A 109 5.61 61.16 -25.33
N ASP A 110 4.75 61.22 -24.32
CA ASP A 110 4.88 62.24 -23.29
C ASP A 110 6.09 61.88 -22.42
N ASP A 111 7.06 62.78 -22.45
CA ASP A 111 8.26 62.81 -21.63
C ASP A 111 7.89 63.00 -20.16
N GLU A 112 7.95 61.90 -19.40
CA GLU A 112 8.25 61.76 -17.95
C GLU A 112 7.65 60.43 -17.48
N ASP A 113 8.40 59.33 -17.71
CA ASP A 113 8.45 58.09 -16.92
C ASP A 113 8.88 56.90 -17.82
N GLY A 114 10.02 56.30 -17.48
CA GLY A 114 10.66 55.25 -18.28
C GLY A 114 9.82 53.97 -18.40
N CYS A 115 9.35 53.68 -19.62
CA CYS A 115 8.80 52.38 -19.99
C CYS A 115 9.91 51.32 -20.09
N GLN A 116 10.03 50.48 -19.07
CA GLN A 116 10.96 49.36 -19.04
C GLN A 116 10.35 48.15 -19.78
N GLY A 117 10.61 48.07 -21.09
CA GLY A 117 10.30 46.91 -21.92
C GLY A 117 11.26 45.76 -21.62
N SER A 118 10.71 44.59 -21.26
CA SER A 118 11.48 43.35 -21.09
C SER A 118 11.72 42.70 -22.46
N GLY A 119 12.93 42.81 -22.97
CA GLY A 119 13.40 42.11 -24.17
C GLY A 119 14.76 42.65 -24.60
N ASP A 120 15.72 41.73 -24.76
CA ASP A 120 17.07 41.92 -25.31
C ASP A 120 18.14 42.52 -24.38
N GLU A 121 18.38 41.92 -23.22
CA GLU A 121 19.71 41.96 -22.59
C GLU A 121 20.06 40.59 -21.97
N ASP A 122 21.16 39.98 -22.45
CA ASP A 122 21.78 38.83 -21.80
C ASP A 122 22.36 39.26 -20.45
N PHE A 123 21.59 39.05 -19.37
CA PHE A 123 22.04 39.39 -18.03
C PHE A 123 23.08 38.39 -17.51
N THR A 124 24.14 38.88 -16.87
CA THR A 124 25.03 38.07 -16.04
C THR A 124 24.24 37.44 -14.89
N SER A 125 24.33 36.12 -14.69
CA SER A 125 23.52 35.34 -13.71
C SER A 125 23.82 35.57 -12.23
N GLU A 126 24.38 36.72 -11.83
CA GLU A 126 24.70 36.97 -10.42
C GLU A 126 23.45 36.94 -9.51
N HIS A 127 22.27 37.07 -10.11
CA HIS A 127 20.98 37.10 -9.43
C HIS A 127 20.28 35.74 -9.24
N LEU A 128 20.78 34.65 -9.87
CA LEU A 128 20.19 33.31 -9.72
C LEU A 128 20.69 32.62 -8.46
N ARG A 129 19.79 31.93 -7.75
CA ARG A 129 20.07 31.26 -6.46
C ARG A 129 20.22 29.74 -6.58
N ILE A 130 19.66 29.13 -7.62
CA ILE A 130 19.58 27.67 -7.77
C ILE A 130 20.35 27.22 -9.02
N CYS A 131 20.10 27.84 -10.16
CA CYS A 131 20.74 27.46 -11.41
C CYS A 131 22.24 27.83 -11.43
N PRO A 132 23.10 27.01 -12.07
CA PRO A 132 24.51 27.32 -12.20
C PRO A 132 24.73 28.68 -12.87
N GLN A 133 25.67 29.46 -12.34
CA GLN A 133 26.01 30.77 -12.89
C GLN A 133 26.55 30.65 -14.33
N GLY A 134 26.25 31.64 -15.18
CA GLY A 134 26.58 31.72 -16.59
C GLY A 134 25.60 32.63 -17.35
N TYR A 135 25.57 32.55 -18.68
CA TYR A 135 24.51 33.18 -19.47
C TYR A 135 23.17 32.51 -19.16
N THR A 136 22.12 33.31 -18.96
CA THR A 136 20.79 32.79 -18.59
C THR A 136 19.66 33.56 -19.27
N CYS A 137 18.61 32.83 -19.64
CA CYS A 137 17.34 33.37 -20.12
C CYS A 137 16.30 33.54 -19.01
N CYS A 138 16.65 33.25 -17.74
CA CYS A 138 15.74 33.33 -16.61
C CYS A 138 16.09 34.51 -15.70
N THR A 139 15.06 35.24 -15.26
CA THR A 139 15.17 36.20 -14.16
C THR A 139 14.97 35.50 -12.81
N SER A 140 15.28 36.18 -11.69
CA SER A 140 15.04 35.62 -10.34
C SER A 140 13.56 35.26 -10.10
N ALA A 141 12.61 36.07 -10.61
CA ALA A 141 11.19 35.78 -10.49
C ALA A 141 10.76 34.56 -11.32
N MET A 142 11.36 34.36 -12.51
CA MET A 142 11.16 33.15 -13.31
C MET A 142 11.71 31.92 -12.60
N GLU A 143 12.91 32.01 -12.01
CA GLU A 143 13.53 30.92 -11.26
C GLU A 143 12.66 30.47 -10.07
N GLU A 144 12.09 31.41 -9.30
CA GLU A 144 11.17 31.10 -8.21
C GLU A 144 9.87 30.45 -8.70
N THR A 145 9.32 30.93 -9.81
CA THR A 145 8.09 30.38 -10.40
C THR A 145 8.29 28.95 -10.89
N LEU A 146 9.39 28.69 -11.60
CA LEU A 146 9.78 27.37 -12.10
C LEU A 146 10.14 26.41 -10.95
N SER A 147 10.77 26.91 -9.88
CA SER A 147 11.02 26.13 -8.67
C SER A 147 9.71 25.69 -8.01
N ASN A 148 8.72 26.58 -7.93
CA ASN A 148 7.41 26.24 -7.40
C ASN A 148 6.61 25.30 -8.32
N LEU A 149 6.84 25.36 -9.63
CA LEU A 149 6.24 24.46 -10.61
C LEU A 149 6.84 23.05 -10.47
N SER A 150 8.16 22.92 -10.48
CA SER A 150 8.86 21.62 -10.38
C SER A 150 8.50 20.88 -9.10
N ARG A 151 8.40 21.59 -7.97
CA ARG A 151 7.88 21.03 -6.71
C ARG A 151 6.49 20.44 -6.87
N ARG A 152 5.54 21.21 -7.42
CA ARG A 152 4.14 20.79 -7.58
C ARG A 152 3.99 19.61 -8.53
N GLU A 153 4.76 19.59 -9.62
CA GLU A 153 4.78 18.48 -10.58
C GLU A 153 5.32 17.21 -9.93
N PHE A 154 6.45 17.30 -9.21
CA PHE A 154 7.03 16.16 -8.53
C PHE A 154 6.13 15.59 -7.42
N GLU A 155 5.58 16.46 -6.56
CA GLU A 155 4.56 16.05 -5.57
C GLU A 155 3.36 15.36 -6.22
N GLY A 156 2.95 15.87 -7.39
CA GLY A 156 1.90 15.26 -8.21
C GLY A 156 2.26 13.85 -8.69
N LEU A 157 3.49 13.65 -9.16
CA LEU A 157 3.98 12.34 -9.63
C LEU A 157 4.04 11.32 -8.50
N VAL A 158 4.61 11.69 -7.35
CA VAL A 158 4.69 10.83 -6.16
C VAL A 158 3.29 10.46 -5.67
N ARG A 159 2.38 11.44 -5.62
CA ARG A 159 0.98 11.21 -5.22
C ARG A 159 0.25 10.28 -6.18
N GLU A 160 0.47 10.42 -7.48
CA GLU A 160 -0.17 9.57 -8.49
C GLU A 160 0.36 8.13 -8.42
N ALA A 161 1.67 7.95 -8.28
CA ALA A 161 2.27 6.63 -8.03
C ALA A 161 1.70 5.99 -6.75
N GLY A 162 1.56 6.77 -5.67
CA GLY A 162 0.96 6.32 -4.42
C GLY A 162 -0.52 5.95 -4.55
N ARG A 163 -1.30 6.69 -5.36
CA ARG A 163 -2.71 6.37 -5.66
C ARG A 163 -2.86 5.09 -6.45
N SER A 164 -1.97 4.83 -7.41
CA SER A 164 -1.97 3.56 -8.15
C SER A 164 -1.75 2.36 -7.24
N LEU A 165 -0.76 2.46 -6.33
CA LEU A 165 -0.50 1.44 -5.32
C LEU A 165 -1.70 1.25 -4.37
N GLN A 166 -2.28 2.34 -3.85
CA GLN A 166 -3.49 2.29 -3.03
C GLN A 166 -4.67 1.63 -3.74
N ALA A 167 -4.89 1.94 -5.02
CA ALA A 167 -5.98 1.36 -5.80
C ALA A 167 -5.83 -0.16 -5.90
N SER A 168 -4.61 -0.64 -6.12
CA SER A 168 -4.34 -2.07 -6.20
C SER A 168 -4.48 -2.78 -4.84
N LEU A 169 -3.98 -2.19 -3.74
CA LEU A 169 -4.19 -2.71 -2.38
C LEU A 169 -5.69 -2.77 -2.02
N ASN A 170 -6.44 -1.71 -2.34
CA ASN A 170 -7.88 -1.65 -2.10
C ASN A 170 -8.66 -2.66 -2.95
N ALA A 171 -8.20 -2.94 -4.18
CA ALA A 171 -8.80 -3.99 -5.00
C ALA A 171 -8.61 -5.38 -4.36
N GLN A 172 -7.41 -5.67 -3.86
CA GLN A 172 -7.14 -6.92 -3.13
C GLN A 172 -7.98 -7.03 -1.85
N TYR A 173 -8.05 -5.94 -1.07
CA TYR A 173 -8.91 -5.85 0.12
C TYR A 173 -10.37 -6.20 -0.23
N ARG A 174 -10.95 -5.55 -1.25
CA ARG A 174 -12.36 -5.78 -1.63
C ARG A 174 -12.60 -7.21 -2.10
N SER A 175 -11.66 -7.79 -2.85
CA SER A 175 -11.77 -9.17 -3.33
C SER A 175 -11.81 -10.15 -2.17
N PHE A 176 -10.84 -10.04 -1.26
CA PHE A 176 -10.76 -10.91 -0.08
C PHE A 176 -11.93 -10.71 0.88
N ASP A 177 -12.34 -9.46 1.09
CA ASP A 177 -13.45 -9.13 1.98
C ASP A 177 -14.78 -9.71 1.49
N THR A 178 -15.02 -9.59 0.18
CA THR A 178 -16.18 -10.20 -0.47
C THR A 178 -16.14 -11.72 -0.35
N TYR A 179 -14.99 -12.34 -0.60
CA TYR A 179 -14.82 -13.79 -0.50
C TYR A 179 -15.14 -14.32 0.91
N PHE A 180 -14.56 -13.73 1.96
CA PHE A 180 -14.79 -14.17 3.34
C PHE A 180 -16.22 -13.91 3.82
N THR A 181 -16.81 -12.78 3.42
CA THR A 181 -18.22 -12.49 3.71
C THR A 181 -19.15 -13.49 3.03
N ASP A 182 -18.91 -13.79 1.76
CA ASP A 182 -19.65 -14.83 1.02
C ASP A 182 -19.51 -16.20 1.68
N LEU A 183 -18.30 -16.56 2.09
CA LEU A 183 -18.00 -17.83 2.75
C LEU A 183 -18.84 -18.03 4.02
N LEU A 184 -18.87 -17.03 4.91
CA LEU A 184 -19.70 -17.07 6.12
C LEU A 184 -21.20 -17.16 5.78
N ASN A 185 -21.67 -16.38 4.81
CA ASN A 185 -23.07 -16.38 4.39
C ASN A 185 -23.50 -17.70 3.75
N SER A 186 -22.62 -18.33 2.97
CA SER A 186 -22.86 -19.63 2.37
C SER A 186 -22.87 -20.74 3.42
N SER A 187 -22.00 -20.66 4.45
CA SER A 187 -22.01 -21.60 5.56
C SER A 187 -23.30 -21.50 6.40
N GLU A 188 -23.79 -20.28 6.67
CA GLU A 188 -25.08 -20.04 7.34
C GLU A 188 -26.26 -20.61 6.53
N ARG A 189 -26.30 -20.34 5.21
CA ARG A 189 -27.33 -20.92 4.33
C ARG A 189 -27.29 -22.44 4.32
N SER A 190 -26.10 -23.04 4.28
CA SER A 190 -25.92 -24.49 4.34
C SER A 190 -26.43 -25.07 5.66
N LEU A 191 -26.20 -24.36 6.79
CA LEU A 191 -26.78 -24.74 8.08
C LEU A 191 -28.31 -24.74 8.01
N GLN A 192 -28.90 -23.63 7.57
CA GLN A 192 -30.34 -23.48 7.49
C GLN A 192 -30.99 -24.58 6.63
N GLU A 193 -30.49 -24.80 5.42
CA GLU A 193 -31.02 -25.81 4.49
C GLU A 193 -30.92 -27.23 5.07
N SER A 194 -29.74 -27.58 5.61
CA SER A 194 -29.49 -28.93 6.11
C SER A 194 -30.25 -29.23 7.39
N PHE A 195 -30.34 -28.25 8.30
CA PHE A 195 -31.06 -28.39 9.56
C PHE A 195 -32.57 -28.40 9.34
N LEU A 196 -33.10 -27.64 8.38
CA LEU A 196 -34.51 -27.74 7.99
C LEU A 196 -34.83 -29.11 7.41
N ALA A 197 -33.95 -29.70 6.61
CA ALA A 197 -34.16 -31.00 5.98
C ALA A 197 -34.12 -32.18 6.97
N LYS A 198 -33.15 -32.19 7.91
CA LYS A 198 -32.89 -33.34 8.81
C LYS A 198 -33.34 -33.14 10.26
N LEU A 199 -33.41 -31.89 10.74
CA LEU A 199 -33.64 -31.51 12.15
C LEU A 199 -34.76 -30.46 12.29
N SER A 200 -35.74 -30.47 11.38
CA SER A 200 -36.76 -29.41 11.21
C SER A 200 -37.39 -28.87 12.50
N SER A 201 -37.80 -29.75 13.43
CA SER A 201 -38.45 -29.36 14.69
C SER A 201 -37.50 -28.73 15.71
N LEU A 202 -36.24 -29.16 15.74
CA LEU A 202 -35.19 -28.58 16.58
C LEU A 202 -34.77 -27.22 16.03
N TYR A 203 -34.58 -27.13 14.72
CA TYR A 203 -34.18 -25.89 14.06
C TYR A 203 -35.25 -24.80 14.21
N SER A 204 -36.51 -25.09 13.91
CA SER A 204 -37.58 -24.08 13.94
C SER A 204 -37.75 -23.41 15.32
N LYS A 205 -37.48 -24.14 16.41
CA LYS A 205 -37.54 -23.61 17.79
C LYS A 205 -36.27 -22.86 18.22
N ASN A 206 -35.14 -23.10 17.56
CA ASN A 206 -33.82 -22.61 17.95
C ASN A 206 -33.13 -21.73 16.90
N ALA A 207 -33.80 -21.44 15.78
CA ALA A 207 -33.25 -20.68 14.66
C ALA A 207 -32.56 -19.36 15.08
N PRO A 208 -33.09 -18.55 16.02
CA PRO A 208 -32.41 -17.34 16.47
C PRO A 208 -31.00 -17.59 17.02
N VAL A 209 -30.78 -18.69 17.75
CA VAL A 209 -29.46 -19.00 18.35
C VAL A 209 -28.41 -19.23 17.27
N PHE A 210 -28.78 -19.89 16.17
CA PHE A 210 -27.87 -20.13 15.05
C PHE A 210 -27.63 -18.85 14.22
N GLN A 211 -28.67 -18.03 14.02
CA GLN A 211 -28.55 -16.76 13.30
C GLN A 211 -27.71 -15.73 14.07
N ASP A 212 -27.87 -15.67 15.40
CA ASP A 212 -27.09 -14.80 16.27
C ASP A 212 -25.60 -15.17 16.21
N LEU A 213 -25.28 -16.47 16.26
CA LEU A 213 -23.90 -16.96 16.10
C LEU A 213 -23.26 -16.41 14.82
N TYR A 214 -23.86 -16.62 13.65
CA TYR A 214 -23.29 -16.13 12.39
C TYR A 214 -23.25 -14.60 12.32
N THR A 215 -24.19 -13.91 12.96
CA THR A 215 -24.19 -12.46 13.08
C THR A 215 -22.98 -11.97 13.87
N ASP A 216 -22.65 -12.62 14.98
CA ASP A 216 -21.49 -12.28 15.79
C ASP A 216 -20.18 -12.66 15.10
N LEU A 217 -20.11 -13.80 14.39
CA LEU A 217 -18.95 -14.14 13.56
C LEU A 217 -18.67 -13.06 12.50
N ARG A 218 -19.71 -12.55 11.84
CA ARG A 218 -19.60 -11.45 10.87
C ARG A 218 -19.19 -10.13 11.53
N ARG A 219 -19.73 -9.81 12.70
CA ARG A 219 -19.37 -8.60 13.46
C ARG A 219 -17.91 -8.63 13.89
N TYR A 220 -17.46 -9.77 14.39
CA TYR A 220 -16.06 -10.02 14.74
C TYR A 220 -15.15 -9.80 13.54
N TYR A 221 -15.45 -10.45 12.41
CA TYR A 221 -14.64 -10.34 11.19
C TYR A 221 -14.54 -8.88 10.69
N ARG A 222 -15.64 -8.11 10.75
CA ARG A 222 -15.67 -6.69 10.36
C ARG A 222 -14.91 -5.74 11.29
N GLY A 223 -14.35 -6.23 12.40
CA GLY A 223 -13.60 -5.39 13.33
C GLY A 223 -14.40 -4.84 14.51
N SER A 224 -15.59 -5.38 14.79
CA SER A 224 -16.33 -5.00 16.02
C SER A 224 -15.57 -5.47 17.26
N ALA A 225 -15.75 -4.77 18.38
CA ALA A 225 -15.19 -5.11 19.69
C ALA A 225 -15.93 -6.31 20.33
N VAL A 226 -15.95 -7.44 19.63
CA VAL A 226 -16.59 -8.69 20.05
C VAL A 226 -15.51 -9.71 20.38
N ASN A 227 -15.58 -10.34 21.54
CA ASN A 227 -14.68 -11.44 21.88
C ASN A 227 -15.21 -12.75 21.25
N LEU A 228 -14.52 -13.25 20.23
CA LEU A 228 -14.95 -14.45 19.50
C LEU A 228 -15.02 -15.70 20.39
N GLU A 229 -14.10 -15.83 21.35
CA GLU A 229 -14.09 -16.97 22.27
C GLU A 229 -15.32 -16.98 23.18
N GLU A 230 -15.68 -15.80 23.70
CA GLU A 230 -16.86 -15.61 24.54
C GLU A 230 -18.14 -15.87 23.75
N THR A 231 -18.25 -15.32 22.53
CA THR A 231 -19.38 -15.58 21.62
C THR A 231 -19.61 -17.07 21.39
N LEU A 232 -18.53 -17.83 21.12
CA LEU A 232 -18.65 -19.26 20.90
C LEU A 232 -19.06 -20.01 22.17
N ASN A 233 -18.53 -19.61 23.34
CA ASN A 233 -18.93 -20.18 24.62
C ASN A 233 -20.41 -19.91 24.95
N ASP A 234 -20.88 -18.68 24.76
CA ASP A 234 -22.27 -18.26 24.96
C ASP A 234 -23.23 -19.01 24.02
N PHE A 235 -22.86 -19.19 22.75
CA PHE A 235 -23.62 -20.02 21.81
C PHE A 235 -23.86 -21.44 22.35
N TRP A 236 -22.81 -22.11 22.83
CA TRP A 236 -22.94 -23.47 23.36
C TRP A 236 -23.76 -23.51 24.65
N ALA A 237 -23.61 -22.52 25.53
CA ALA A 237 -24.41 -22.42 26.74
C ALA A 237 -25.91 -22.26 26.44
N ARG A 238 -26.27 -21.33 25.54
CA ARG A 238 -27.67 -21.12 25.10
C ARG A 238 -28.24 -22.34 24.41
N LEU A 239 -27.44 -23.03 23.59
CA LEU A 239 -27.87 -24.26 22.92
C LEU A 239 -28.12 -25.38 23.94
N LEU A 240 -27.24 -25.55 24.93
CA LEU A 240 -27.42 -26.54 26.00
C LEU A 240 -28.71 -26.29 26.76
N GLU A 241 -28.94 -25.05 27.19
CA GLU A 241 -30.13 -24.67 27.97
C GLU A 241 -31.41 -25.02 27.22
N ARG A 242 -31.49 -24.67 25.93
CA ARG A 242 -32.66 -24.96 25.09
C ARG A 242 -32.85 -26.44 24.81
N LEU A 243 -31.77 -27.17 24.53
CA LEU A 243 -31.85 -28.61 24.29
C LEU A 243 -32.24 -29.36 25.56
N PHE A 244 -31.66 -29.01 26.70
CA PHE A 244 -31.95 -29.64 27.99
C PHE A 244 -33.40 -29.40 28.44
N LYS A 245 -33.93 -28.18 28.28
CA LYS A 245 -35.34 -27.85 28.51
C LYS A 245 -36.30 -28.76 27.71
N VAL A 246 -35.93 -29.11 26.48
CA VAL A 246 -36.76 -29.93 25.60
C VAL A 246 -36.57 -31.43 25.84
N SER A 247 -35.34 -31.89 26.09
CA SER A 247 -35.00 -33.31 26.09
C SER A 247 -35.14 -33.98 27.46
N ALA A 248 -34.78 -33.28 28.53
CA ALA A 248 -34.68 -33.90 29.84
C ALA A 248 -36.05 -34.00 30.53
N LEU A 249 -36.91 -32.98 30.43
CA LEU A 249 -38.00 -32.85 31.41
C LEU A 249 -39.21 -32.02 30.91
N PRO A 250 -40.06 -32.53 29.99
CA PRO A 250 -41.34 -31.87 29.68
C PRO A 250 -42.29 -31.75 30.90
N GLN A 251 -42.00 -32.48 31.98
CA GLN A 251 -42.82 -32.63 33.19
C GLN A 251 -42.42 -31.68 34.34
N TYR A 252 -41.31 -30.94 34.22
CA TYR A 252 -40.72 -30.19 35.35
C TYR A 252 -40.52 -28.72 34.99
N THR A 253 -40.73 -27.83 35.96
CA THR A 253 -40.41 -26.41 35.81
C THR A 253 -38.96 -26.18 36.26
N LEU A 254 -38.12 -25.76 35.32
CA LEU A 254 -36.71 -25.44 35.58
C LEU A 254 -36.61 -23.97 36.00
N THR A 255 -36.14 -23.71 37.21
CA THR A 255 -35.81 -22.36 37.69
C THR A 255 -34.47 -21.90 37.12
N ASP A 256 -34.25 -20.59 37.05
CA ASP A 256 -32.98 -20.02 36.55
C ASP A 256 -31.78 -20.49 37.39
N ASP A 257 -31.92 -20.56 38.72
CA ASP A 257 -30.91 -21.11 39.64
C ASP A 257 -30.50 -22.55 39.29
N TYR A 258 -31.46 -23.35 38.81
CA TYR A 258 -31.18 -24.73 38.41
C TYR A 258 -30.37 -24.76 37.11
N LEU A 259 -30.71 -23.91 36.15
CA LEU A 259 -29.98 -23.78 34.88
C LEU A 259 -28.55 -23.27 35.10
N GLU A 260 -28.34 -22.39 36.08
CA GLU A 260 -26.98 -21.97 36.49
C GLU A 260 -26.16 -23.15 37.03
N CYS A 261 -26.77 -24.03 37.83
CA CYS A 261 -26.11 -25.27 38.26
C CYS A 261 -25.77 -26.18 37.08
N VAL A 262 -26.70 -26.36 36.12
CA VAL A 262 -26.43 -27.14 34.90
C VAL A 262 -25.27 -26.54 34.12
N ALA A 263 -25.23 -25.22 33.96
CA ALA A 263 -24.15 -24.52 33.29
C ALA A 263 -22.78 -24.83 33.94
N LYS A 264 -22.69 -24.83 35.27
CA LYS A 264 -21.46 -25.19 36.02
C LYS A 264 -21.00 -26.63 35.79
N GLN A 265 -21.91 -27.57 35.50
CA GLN A 265 -21.55 -28.96 35.20
C GLN A 265 -21.13 -29.19 33.74
N THR A 266 -21.23 -28.17 32.88
CA THR A 266 -20.93 -28.30 31.45
C THR A 266 -19.47 -28.63 31.19
N GLU A 267 -18.54 -28.03 31.94
CA GLU A 267 -17.10 -28.24 31.76
C GLU A 267 -16.65 -29.66 32.12
N THR A 268 -17.23 -30.23 33.18
CA THR A 268 -16.89 -31.56 33.69
C THR A 268 -17.58 -32.67 32.91
N LEU A 269 -18.87 -32.50 32.59
CA LEU A 269 -19.67 -33.52 31.94
C LEU A 269 -19.60 -33.50 30.41
N ARG A 270 -19.15 -32.38 29.82
CA ARG A 270 -19.01 -32.17 28.37
C ARG A 270 -20.20 -32.72 27.58
N PRO A 271 -21.39 -32.11 27.70
CA PRO A 271 -22.62 -32.61 27.07
C PRO A 271 -22.55 -32.72 25.54
N PHE A 272 -21.67 -31.94 24.90
CA PHE A 272 -21.43 -31.93 23.46
C PHE A 272 -20.10 -32.63 23.06
N GLY A 273 -19.46 -33.33 24.00
CA GLY A 273 -18.14 -33.92 23.81
C GLY A 273 -17.06 -32.86 23.62
N ASP A 274 -16.05 -33.17 22.81
CA ASP A 274 -14.92 -32.25 22.53
C ASP A 274 -15.21 -31.26 21.40
N VAL A 275 -16.39 -31.35 20.77
CA VAL A 275 -16.75 -30.54 19.59
C VAL A 275 -16.70 -29.03 19.86
N PRO A 276 -17.24 -28.49 20.98
CA PRO A 276 -17.16 -27.06 21.26
C PRO A 276 -15.73 -26.52 21.30
N ARG A 277 -14.81 -27.28 21.91
CA ARG A 277 -13.40 -26.89 22.07
C ARG A 277 -12.66 -26.94 20.73
N ASP A 278 -12.86 -28.00 19.95
CA ASP A 278 -12.26 -28.14 18.62
C ASP A 278 -12.75 -27.06 17.65
N LEU A 279 -14.07 -26.81 17.64
CA LEU A 279 -14.67 -25.74 16.83
C LEU A 279 -14.13 -24.37 17.25
N LYS A 280 -14.07 -24.10 18.56
CA LYS A 280 -13.52 -22.84 19.09
C LYS A 280 -12.11 -22.59 18.60
N SER A 281 -11.20 -23.54 18.78
CA SER A 281 -9.80 -23.37 18.36
C SER A 281 -9.66 -23.13 16.86
N LYS A 282 -10.37 -23.91 16.03
CA LYS A 282 -10.28 -23.81 14.57
C LYS A 282 -10.90 -22.53 14.02
N VAL A 283 -12.11 -22.18 14.48
CA VAL A 283 -12.82 -20.97 14.03
C VAL A 283 -12.10 -19.71 14.48
N THR A 284 -11.59 -19.66 15.71
CA THR A 284 -10.80 -18.53 16.20
C THR A 284 -9.56 -18.32 15.34
N ARG A 285 -8.75 -19.36 15.14
CA ARG A 285 -7.55 -19.25 14.30
C ARG A 285 -7.86 -18.78 12.87
N ALA A 286 -8.91 -19.32 12.26
CA ALA A 286 -9.34 -18.96 10.92
C ALA A 286 -9.77 -17.48 10.82
N LEU A 287 -10.64 -17.03 11.72
CA LEU A 287 -11.19 -15.67 11.67
C LEU A 287 -10.19 -14.60 12.11
N VAL A 288 -9.34 -14.88 13.10
CA VAL A 288 -8.25 -13.97 13.52
C VAL A 288 -7.28 -13.73 12.35
N ALA A 289 -6.90 -14.81 11.65
CA ALA A 289 -6.02 -14.72 10.48
C ALA A 289 -6.67 -13.95 9.32
N ALA A 290 -7.93 -14.25 8.99
CA ALA A 290 -8.68 -13.55 7.94
C ALA A 290 -8.84 -12.04 8.25
N ARG A 291 -9.28 -11.69 9.47
CA ARG A 291 -9.44 -10.30 9.94
C ARG A 291 -8.11 -9.56 9.88
N SER A 292 -7.05 -10.15 10.43
CA SER A 292 -5.73 -9.50 10.47
C SER A 292 -5.16 -9.29 9.07
N PHE A 293 -5.35 -10.23 8.14
CA PHE A 293 -4.90 -10.10 6.76
C PHE A 293 -5.55 -8.91 6.05
N VAL A 294 -6.88 -8.80 6.17
CA VAL A 294 -7.67 -7.73 5.56
C VAL A 294 -7.30 -6.37 6.17
N GLN A 295 -7.13 -6.30 7.49
CA GLN A 295 -6.60 -5.11 8.16
C GLN A 295 -5.19 -4.75 7.70
N GLY A 296 -4.33 -5.74 7.44
CA GLY A 296 -3.00 -5.54 6.88
C GLY A 296 -3.04 -4.81 5.53
N LEU A 297 -3.96 -5.19 4.64
CA LEU A 297 -4.17 -4.52 3.35
C LEU A 297 -4.65 -3.06 3.55
N THR A 298 -5.60 -2.83 4.46
CA THR A 298 -6.10 -1.48 4.77
C THR A 298 -5.01 -0.57 5.36
N VAL A 299 -4.25 -1.06 6.35
CA VAL A 299 -3.15 -0.32 6.96
C VAL A 299 -2.07 -0.01 5.94
N SER A 300 -1.74 -0.96 5.06
CA SER A 300 -0.80 -0.74 3.95
C SER A 300 -1.25 0.41 3.04
N GLY A 301 -2.53 0.44 2.66
CA GLY A 301 -3.10 1.52 1.87
C GLY A 301 -3.03 2.88 2.57
N GLU A 302 -3.35 2.93 3.86
CA GLU A 302 -3.28 4.16 4.66
C GLU A 302 -1.86 4.68 4.84
N VAL A 303 -0.88 3.80 5.04
CA VAL A 303 0.54 4.16 5.10
C VAL A 303 0.97 4.78 3.77
N VAL A 304 0.69 4.13 2.64
CA VAL A 304 1.02 4.68 1.31
C VAL A 304 0.37 6.04 1.10
N ARG A 305 -0.89 6.22 1.54
CA ARG A 305 -1.61 7.50 1.44
C ARG A 305 -0.95 8.62 2.22
N LYS A 306 -0.58 8.37 3.48
CA LYS A 306 0.06 9.37 4.34
C LYS A 306 1.48 9.69 3.87
N VAL A 307 2.27 8.68 3.52
CA VAL A 307 3.66 8.85 3.05
C VAL A 307 3.71 9.62 1.73
N SER A 308 2.78 9.37 0.80
CA SER A 308 2.71 10.08 -0.49
C SER A 308 2.22 11.52 -0.39
N GLN A 309 1.87 11.98 0.81
CA GLN A 309 1.43 13.36 1.10
C GLN A 309 2.49 14.16 1.87
N VAL A 310 3.62 13.56 2.24
CA VAL A 310 4.72 14.24 2.91
C VAL A 310 5.30 15.32 1.96
N PRO A 311 5.36 16.59 2.39
CA PRO A 311 5.84 17.68 1.54
C PRO A 311 7.34 17.55 1.26
N LEU A 312 7.78 18.14 0.15
CA LEU A 312 9.21 18.19 -0.18
C LEU A 312 9.96 19.16 0.72
N SER A 313 11.21 18.82 1.05
CA SER A 313 12.11 19.76 1.70
C SER A 313 12.55 20.89 0.75
N PRO A 314 12.99 22.04 1.28
CA PRO A 314 13.56 23.12 0.47
C PRO A 314 14.79 22.68 -0.35
N GLU A 315 15.63 21.80 0.21
CA GLU A 315 16.83 21.24 -0.42
C GLU A 315 16.45 20.41 -1.65
N CYS A 316 15.46 19.54 -1.50
CA CYS A 316 14.91 18.77 -2.60
C CYS A 316 14.24 19.68 -3.64
N THR A 317 13.52 20.71 -3.22
CA THR A 317 12.90 21.68 -4.15
C THR A 317 13.94 22.36 -5.03
N ARG A 318 15.09 22.77 -4.45
CA ARG A 318 16.22 23.32 -5.21
C ARG A 318 16.82 22.30 -6.17
N ALA A 319 17.03 21.06 -5.73
CA ALA A 319 17.58 20.00 -6.57
C ALA A 319 16.64 19.64 -7.74
N MET A 320 15.33 19.60 -7.51
CA MET A 320 14.32 19.36 -8.55
C MET A 320 14.28 20.49 -9.59
N MET A 321 14.35 21.75 -9.15
CA MET A 321 14.48 22.89 -10.05
C MET A 321 15.74 22.77 -10.93
N LYS A 322 16.89 22.41 -10.32
CA LYS A 322 18.15 22.19 -11.02
C LYS A 322 18.11 21.04 -12.03
N LEU A 323 17.41 19.97 -11.67
CA LEU A 323 17.23 18.79 -12.52
C LEU A 323 16.38 19.10 -13.76
N VAL A 324 15.24 19.78 -13.57
CA VAL A 324 14.18 19.90 -14.59
C VAL A 324 14.29 21.20 -15.40
N TYR A 325 14.41 22.35 -14.75
CA TYR A 325 14.22 23.65 -15.42
C TYR A 325 15.48 24.49 -15.62
N CYS A 326 16.58 24.22 -14.90
CA CYS A 326 17.83 24.90 -15.20
C CYS A 326 18.39 24.68 -16.62
N PRO A 327 18.16 23.56 -17.33
CA PRO A 327 18.47 23.47 -18.76
C PRO A 327 17.75 24.55 -19.58
N HIS A 328 16.46 24.79 -19.30
CA HIS A 328 15.66 25.80 -19.98
C HIS A 328 16.23 27.21 -19.73
N CYS A 329 16.61 27.50 -18.48
CA CYS A 329 17.24 28.77 -18.13
C CYS A 329 18.61 28.99 -18.78
N ARG A 330 19.26 27.94 -19.31
CA ARG A 330 20.55 28.03 -20.01
C ARG A 330 20.42 27.85 -21.54
N GLY A 331 19.20 27.90 -22.08
CA GLY A 331 18.95 27.72 -23.52
C GLY A 331 19.07 26.27 -24.01
N LEU A 332 19.07 25.29 -23.11
CA LEU A 332 19.18 23.86 -23.38
C LEU A 332 17.85 23.12 -23.13
N ALA A 333 16.72 23.74 -23.50
CA ALA A 333 15.38 23.23 -23.18
C ALA A 333 15.06 21.82 -23.72
N SER A 334 15.69 21.40 -24.82
CA SER A 334 15.51 20.06 -25.41
C SER A 334 16.36 18.96 -24.75
N VAL A 335 17.30 19.32 -23.86
CA VAL A 335 18.24 18.38 -23.26
C VAL A 335 17.64 17.74 -22.02
N LYS A 336 17.41 16.42 -22.08
CA LYS A 336 16.93 15.64 -20.93
C LYS A 336 18.03 15.41 -19.88
N PRO A 337 17.68 15.31 -18.58
CA PRO A 337 18.63 14.97 -17.52
C PRO A 337 19.21 13.58 -17.70
N CYS A 338 20.47 13.39 -17.29
CA CYS A 338 21.13 12.09 -17.27
C CYS A 338 20.41 11.14 -16.31
N ALA A 339 20.37 9.84 -16.63
CA ALA A 339 19.64 8.85 -15.83
C ALA A 339 20.17 8.74 -14.40
N ASN A 340 21.49 8.67 -14.22
CA ASN A 340 22.12 8.59 -12.90
C ASN A 340 22.00 9.91 -12.12
N TYR A 341 22.07 11.05 -12.81
CA TYR A 341 21.81 12.35 -12.19
C TYR A 341 20.39 12.43 -11.63
N CYS A 342 19.39 12.06 -12.44
CA CYS A 342 18.00 11.98 -12.00
C CYS A 342 17.87 11.04 -10.79
N ARG A 343 18.47 9.84 -10.84
CA ARG A 343 18.41 8.89 -9.72
C ARG A 343 19.00 9.45 -8.43
N ASN A 344 20.11 10.17 -8.47
CA ASN A 344 20.70 10.78 -7.27
C ASN A 344 19.81 11.88 -6.68
N VAL A 345 19.21 12.73 -7.52
CA VAL A 345 18.23 13.72 -7.06
C VAL A 345 17.01 13.03 -6.44
N MET A 346 16.42 12.05 -7.13
CA MET A 346 15.24 11.35 -6.64
C MET A 346 15.49 10.56 -5.36
N LYS A 347 16.63 9.87 -5.24
CA LYS A 347 17.02 9.14 -4.02
C LYS A 347 17.26 10.06 -2.84
N GLY A 348 17.83 11.25 -3.07
CA GLY A 348 17.92 12.28 -2.05
C GLY A 348 16.54 12.75 -1.61
N CYS A 349 15.71 13.18 -2.56
CA CYS A 349 14.36 13.67 -2.29
C CYS A 349 13.43 12.66 -1.60
N LEU A 350 13.59 11.37 -1.91
CA LEU A 350 12.76 10.28 -1.38
C LEU A 350 13.46 9.44 -0.31
N ALA A 351 14.53 9.96 0.30
CA ALA A 351 15.36 9.19 1.21
C ALA A 351 14.59 8.73 2.47
N ASN A 352 13.74 9.60 3.02
CA ASN A 352 12.88 9.23 4.14
C ASN A 352 11.85 8.17 3.74
N GLN A 353 11.29 8.25 2.54
CA GLN A 353 10.34 7.27 2.02
C GLN A 353 11.02 5.89 1.82
N ALA A 354 12.28 5.88 1.41
CA ALA A 354 13.07 4.66 1.28
C ALA A 354 13.34 3.96 2.63
N ASP A 355 13.35 4.68 3.76
CA ASP A 355 13.49 4.06 5.10
C ASP A 355 12.29 3.16 5.48
N LEU A 356 11.14 3.29 4.80
CA LEU A 356 10.00 2.36 5.00
C LEU A 356 10.27 0.96 4.45
N ASP A 357 11.20 0.83 3.49
CA ASP A 357 11.37 -0.38 2.68
C ASP A 357 11.56 -1.64 3.52
N THR A 358 12.39 -1.58 4.58
CA THR A 358 12.62 -2.74 5.45
C THR A 358 11.34 -3.23 6.14
N GLU A 359 10.56 -2.34 6.76
CA GLU A 359 9.33 -2.74 7.44
C GLU A 359 8.19 -3.04 6.47
N TRP A 360 8.20 -2.42 5.29
CA TRP A 360 7.28 -2.74 4.20
C TRP A 360 7.50 -4.16 3.68
N GLN A 361 8.76 -4.54 3.43
CA GLN A 361 9.11 -5.91 3.05
C GLN A 361 8.73 -6.91 4.15
N ASN A 362 9.07 -6.62 5.42
CA ASN A 362 8.69 -7.46 6.56
C ASN A 362 7.17 -7.67 6.65
N LEU A 363 6.39 -6.61 6.44
CA LEU A 363 4.93 -6.68 6.43
C LEU A 363 4.44 -7.57 5.29
N ILE A 364 4.90 -7.34 4.06
CA ILE A 364 4.52 -8.12 2.87
C ILE A 364 4.88 -9.59 3.06
N ASP A 365 6.08 -9.91 3.52
CA ASP A 365 6.51 -11.29 3.76
C ASP A 365 5.65 -11.98 4.83
N THR A 366 5.24 -11.24 5.87
CA THR A 366 4.33 -11.76 6.89
C THR A 366 2.92 -11.95 6.33
N MET A 367 2.44 -11.03 5.49
CA MET A 367 1.15 -11.17 4.81
C MET A 367 1.13 -12.36 3.85
N LEU A 368 2.22 -12.61 3.12
CA LEU A 368 2.38 -13.79 2.27
C LEU A 368 2.35 -15.08 3.08
N GLN A 369 2.97 -15.11 4.27
CA GLN A 369 2.88 -16.24 5.20
C GLN A 369 1.43 -16.47 5.66
N VAL A 370 0.72 -15.41 6.06
CA VAL A 370 -0.70 -15.51 6.45
C VAL A 370 -1.56 -16.00 5.28
N ALA A 371 -1.36 -15.47 4.07
CA ALA A 371 -2.09 -15.92 2.88
C ALA A 371 -1.86 -17.42 2.61
N SER A 372 -0.61 -17.89 2.73
CA SER A 372 -0.30 -19.33 2.58
C SER A 372 -0.91 -20.20 3.68
N SER A 373 -1.10 -19.65 4.89
CA SER A 373 -1.72 -20.36 6.00
C SER A 373 -3.20 -20.69 5.75
N PHE A 374 -3.88 -19.95 4.87
CA PHE A 374 -5.28 -20.20 4.52
C PHE A 374 -5.49 -21.54 3.79
N SER A 375 -4.48 -22.02 3.07
CA SER A 375 -4.47 -23.33 2.41
C SER A 375 -3.89 -24.46 3.27
N SER A 376 -3.42 -24.16 4.48
CA SER A 376 -2.89 -25.19 5.39
C SER A 376 -3.99 -26.10 5.89
N ASP A 377 -3.74 -27.40 6.03
CA ASP A 377 -4.75 -28.38 6.48
C ASP A 377 -5.13 -28.21 7.97
N PRO A 378 -6.42 -28.08 8.33
CA PRO A 378 -7.58 -27.89 7.45
C PRO A 378 -7.65 -26.45 6.93
N SER A 379 -7.93 -26.30 5.63
CA SER A 379 -8.00 -24.99 4.99
C SER A 379 -9.10 -24.12 5.60
N VAL A 380 -8.94 -22.80 5.52
CA VAL A 380 -9.86 -21.88 6.20
C VAL A 380 -11.31 -22.02 5.67
N ASP A 381 -11.49 -22.24 4.38
CA ASP A 381 -12.80 -22.52 3.79
C ASP A 381 -13.40 -23.82 4.31
N ALA A 382 -12.60 -24.89 4.44
CA ALA A 382 -13.03 -26.15 5.04
C ALA A 382 -13.44 -25.97 6.50
N VAL A 383 -12.70 -25.18 7.29
CA VAL A 383 -13.06 -24.86 8.68
C VAL A 383 -14.41 -24.15 8.74
N ILE A 384 -14.59 -23.07 7.97
CA ILE A 384 -15.83 -22.28 8.01
C ILE A 384 -17.03 -23.08 7.50
N TYR A 385 -16.88 -23.88 6.44
CA TYR A 385 -17.95 -24.73 5.94
C TYR A 385 -18.22 -25.96 6.82
N SER A 386 -17.29 -26.34 7.70
CA SER A 386 -17.50 -27.44 8.65
C SER A 386 -18.35 -27.05 9.86
N ILE A 387 -18.57 -25.75 10.11
CA ILE A 387 -19.34 -25.24 11.26
C ILE A 387 -20.71 -25.93 11.38
N PRO A 388 -21.55 -26.00 10.33
CA PRO A 388 -22.87 -26.64 10.42
C PRO A 388 -22.78 -28.13 10.75
N LEU A 389 -21.81 -28.84 10.17
CA LEU A 389 -21.58 -30.25 10.45
C LEU A 389 -21.19 -30.46 11.91
N ARG A 390 -20.24 -29.67 12.43
CA ARG A 390 -19.80 -29.77 13.82
C ARG A 390 -20.95 -29.47 14.80
N ILE A 391 -21.79 -28.49 14.51
CA ILE A 391 -22.98 -28.21 15.32
C ILE A 391 -23.93 -29.42 15.30
N SER A 392 -24.14 -30.04 14.14
CA SER A 392 -24.95 -31.26 14.02
C SER A 392 -24.36 -32.43 14.81
N ASP A 393 -23.05 -32.67 14.73
CA ASP A 393 -22.34 -33.72 15.48
C ASP A 393 -22.48 -33.52 16.99
N ALA A 394 -22.33 -32.29 17.47
CA ALA A 394 -22.53 -31.95 18.88
C ALA A 394 -23.96 -32.23 19.35
N ILE A 395 -24.96 -31.85 18.56
CA ILE A 395 -26.37 -32.11 18.87
C ILE A 395 -26.63 -33.62 18.94
N LEU A 396 -26.13 -34.38 17.97
CA LEU A 396 -26.27 -35.84 17.94
C LEU A 396 -25.60 -36.49 19.14
N TYR A 397 -24.37 -36.07 19.46
CA TYR A 397 -23.64 -36.56 20.63
C TYR A 397 -24.41 -36.32 21.93
N MET A 398 -24.98 -35.12 22.11
CA MET A 398 -25.80 -34.80 23.28
C MET A 398 -27.07 -35.66 23.31
N GLN A 399 -27.75 -35.84 22.17
CA GLN A 399 -28.96 -36.66 22.08
C GLN A 399 -28.70 -38.12 22.45
N GLU A 400 -27.60 -38.70 21.97
CA GLU A 400 -27.19 -40.08 22.29
C GLU A 400 -26.83 -40.25 23.77
N ASN A 401 -26.26 -39.22 24.40
CA ASN A 401 -25.82 -39.25 25.80
C ASN A 401 -26.79 -38.55 26.78
N THR A 402 -28.00 -38.20 26.35
CA THR A 402 -28.93 -37.36 27.14
C THR A 402 -29.31 -38.00 28.48
N GLU A 403 -29.55 -39.31 28.53
CA GLU A 403 -29.95 -39.99 29.78
C GLU A 403 -28.80 -40.00 30.81
N VAL A 404 -27.58 -40.25 30.35
CA VAL A 404 -26.38 -40.22 31.20
C VAL A 404 -26.12 -38.82 31.72
N PHE A 405 -26.20 -37.81 30.84
CA PHE A 405 -26.06 -36.42 31.24
C PHE A 405 -27.12 -36.00 32.25
N THR A 406 -28.40 -36.29 31.98
CA THR A 406 -29.53 -35.93 32.85
C THR A 406 -29.40 -36.57 34.23
N SER A 407 -29.05 -37.86 34.31
CA SER A 407 -28.86 -38.54 35.62
C SER A 407 -27.73 -37.93 36.45
N LYS A 408 -26.59 -37.61 35.83
CA LYS A 408 -25.46 -36.95 36.50
C LYS A 408 -25.80 -35.53 36.94
N VAL A 409 -26.56 -34.79 36.13
CA VAL A 409 -27.05 -33.46 36.48
C VAL A 409 -28.03 -33.52 37.65
N LEU A 410 -28.97 -34.47 37.65
CA LEU A 410 -29.90 -34.67 38.79
C LEU A 410 -29.15 -35.04 40.07
N GLN A 411 -28.04 -35.78 39.96
CA GLN A 411 -27.18 -36.11 41.10
C GLN A 411 -26.42 -34.89 41.63
N ALA A 412 -25.93 -34.01 40.74
CA ALA A 412 -25.14 -32.85 41.11
C ALA A 412 -25.99 -31.64 41.54
N CYS A 413 -27.11 -31.39 40.85
CA CYS A 413 -27.97 -30.22 41.02
C CYS A 413 -29.27 -30.52 41.79
N GLY A 414 -29.57 -31.80 42.08
CA GLY A 414 -30.80 -32.23 42.73
C GLY A 414 -31.96 -32.45 41.77
N THR A 415 -33.09 -32.98 42.26
CA THR A 415 -34.29 -33.19 41.44
C THR A 415 -35.16 -31.93 41.40
N PRO A 416 -35.49 -31.38 40.23
CA PRO A 416 -36.35 -30.20 40.11
C PRO A 416 -37.81 -30.52 40.53
N LYS A 417 -38.61 -29.48 40.79
CA LYS A 417 -40.01 -29.63 41.23
C LYS A 417 -40.88 -30.19 40.10
N VAL A 418 -41.62 -31.26 40.37
CA VAL A 418 -42.59 -31.84 39.43
C VAL A 418 -43.73 -30.83 39.23
N ALA A 419 -44.04 -30.49 37.98
CA ALA A 419 -45.22 -29.68 37.69
C ALA A 419 -46.46 -30.50 38.09
N GLY A 420 -47.33 -29.90 38.90
CA GLY A 420 -48.51 -30.56 39.45
C GLY A 420 -49.35 -31.28 38.38
N THR A 421 -49.74 -32.50 38.73
CA THR A 421 -50.53 -33.49 38.00
C THR A 421 -51.59 -32.90 37.05
N GLN A 422 -51.49 -33.22 35.76
CA GLN A 422 -52.61 -33.77 34.97
C GLN A 422 -52.08 -34.77 33.94
N ILE A 423 -52.45 -36.03 34.15
CA ILE A 423 -52.28 -37.12 33.19
C ILE A 423 -53.52 -37.11 32.29
N SER A 424 -53.31 -36.88 31.00
CA SER A 424 -54.13 -37.49 29.95
C SER A 424 -53.16 -37.96 28.88
N GLY A 425 -53.09 -39.29 28.73
CA GLY A 425 -52.15 -39.93 27.84
C GLY A 425 -52.46 -39.66 26.37
N SER A 426 -51.44 -39.23 25.65
CA SER A 426 -51.15 -39.82 24.35
C SER A 426 -49.69 -40.26 24.37
N GLU A 427 -49.44 -41.57 24.34
CA GLU A 427 -48.14 -42.09 23.94
C GLU A 427 -47.90 -41.67 22.48
N GLU A 428 -47.36 -40.47 22.26
CA GLU A 428 -46.59 -40.24 21.05
C GLU A 428 -45.32 -41.07 21.20
N ARG A 429 -45.31 -42.23 20.53
CA ARG A 429 -44.10 -43.01 20.27
C ARG A 429 -42.98 -42.03 19.92
N LYS A 430 -41.99 -41.90 20.82
CA LYS A 430 -40.68 -41.35 20.50
C LYS A 430 -40.20 -42.10 19.25
N LYS A 431 -40.33 -41.50 18.07
CA LYS A 431 -39.58 -41.95 16.90
C LYS A 431 -38.12 -41.78 17.33
N ARG A 432 -37.48 -42.89 17.72
CA ARG A 432 -36.03 -43.01 17.69
C ARG A 432 -35.64 -42.57 16.29
N VAL A 433 -35.12 -41.35 16.18
CA VAL A 433 -34.48 -40.90 14.96
C VAL A 433 -33.30 -41.83 14.78
N ASN A 434 -33.30 -42.63 13.72
CA ASN A 434 -32.16 -43.51 13.43
C ASN A 434 -30.93 -42.60 13.28
N PRO A 435 -29.85 -42.78 14.06
CA PRO A 435 -28.64 -41.95 13.98
C PRO A 435 -28.05 -41.93 12.56
N ALA A 436 -28.18 -43.06 11.85
CA ALA A 436 -27.76 -43.21 10.45
C ALA A 436 -28.52 -42.31 9.44
N SER A 437 -29.70 -41.80 9.78
CA SER A 437 -30.52 -40.93 8.91
C SER A 437 -30.34 -39.43 9.18
N THR A 438 -29.68 -39.06 10.28
CA THR A 438 -29.47 -37.68 10.73
C THR A 438 -28.04 -37.19 10.56
N ALA A 439 -27.06 -38.10 10.42
CA ALA A 439 -25.67 -37.74 10.13
C ALA A 439 -25.60 -36.81 8.91
N MET A 440 -25.08 -35.60 9.08
CA MET A 440 -24.76 -34.70 7.98
C MET A 440 -23.47 -35.21 7.32
N GLU A 441 -23.48 -35.31 5.99
CA GLU A 441 -22.24 -35.49 5.24
C GLU A 441 -21.78 -34.12 4.78
N TYR A 442 -20.57 -33.75 5.17
CA TYR A 442 -19.89 -32.62 4.55
C TYR A 442 -19.48 -33.05 3.14
N LYS A 443 -20.21 -32.56 2.12
CA LYS A 443 -19.78 -32.61 0.73
C LYS A 443 -19.20 -31.25 0.37
N PRO A 444 -17.87 -31.07 0.46
CA PRO A 444 -17.26 -29.83 -0.02
C PRO A 444 -17.61 -29.65 -1.49
N SER A 445 -17.97 -28.43 -1.88
CA SER A 445 -18.06 -28.12 -3.30
C SER A 445 -16.68 -28.33 -3.92
N PRO A 446 -16.52 -29.09 -5.02
CA PRO A 446 -15.23 -29.31 -5.65
C PRO A 446 -14.57 -27.99 -6.13
N THR A 447 -15.34 -26.91 -6.23
CA THR A 447 -14.87 -25.57 -6.61
C THR A 447 -14.51 -24.65 -5.44
N ALA A 448 -14.81 -25.01 -4.19
CA ALA A 448 -14.59 -24.12 -3.04
C ALA A 448 -13.09 -23.91 -2.76
N GLY A 449 -12.32 -25.01 -2.71
CA GLY A 449 -10.86 -24.95 -2.54
C GLY A 449 -10.16 -24.25 -3.69
N VAL A 450 -10.60 -24.50 -4.94
CA VAL A 450 -10.06 -23.83 -6.14
C VAL A 450 -10.28 -22.31 -6.09
N ARG A 451 -11.44 -21.84 -5.59
CA ARG A 451 -11.72 -20.41 -5.44
C ARG A 451 -10.79 -19.78 -4.39
N LEU A 452 -10.52 -20.46 -3.28
CA LEU A 452 -9.59 -19.96 -2.25
C LEU A 452 -8.16 -19.86 -2.80
N GLU A 453 -7.68 -20.91 -3.47
CA GLU A 453 -6.33 -20.95 -4.05
C GLU A 453 -6.12 -19.84 -5.09
N MET A 454 -7.12 -19.59 -5.94
CA MET A 454 -7.07 -18.50 -6.92
C MET A 454 -6.96 -17.13 -6.22
N GLN A 455 -7.75 -16.89 -5.18
CA GLN A 455 -7.66 -15.64 -4.40
C GLN A 455 -6.27 -15.48 -3.76
N ILE A 456 -5.73 -16.54 -3.15
CA ILE A 456 -4.40 -16.53 -2.52
C ILE A 456 -3.30 -16.27 -3.54
N SER A 457 -3.38 -16.90 -4.71
CA SER A 457 -2.42 -16.70 -5.80
C SER A 457 -2.45 -15.26 -6.30
N ASP A 458 -3.63 -14.70 -6.56
CA ASP A 458 -3.80 -13.35 -7.07
C ASP A 458 -3.25 -12.30 -6.11
N VAL A 459 -3.58 -12.38 -4.82
CA VAL A 459 -3.05 -11.44 -3.82
C VAL A 459 -1.56 -11.62 -3.61
N SER A 460 -1.07 -12.86 -3.59
CA SER A 460 0.35 -13.13 -3.39
C SER A 460 1.19 -12.57 -4.53
N SER A 461 0.72 -12.72 -5.76
CA SER A 461 1.36 -12.13 -6.94
C SER A 461 1.42 -10.61 -6.83
N LYS A 462 0.30 -9.97 -6.50
CA LYS A 462 0.24 -8.50 -6.38
C LYS A 462 1.07 -7.96 -5.23
N LEU A 463 1.11 -8.63 -4.08
CA LEU A 463 1.97 -8.26 -2.96
C LEU A 463 3.46 -8.36 -3.33
N ARG A 464 3.86 -9.38 -4.10
CA ARG A 464 5.26 -9.52 -4.59
C ARG A 464 5.64 -8.41 -5.57
N GLU A 465 4.75 -8.04 -6.48
CA GLU A 465 4.98 -6.91 -7.40
C GLU A 465 5.23 -5.59 -6.65
N MET A 466 4.63 -5.42 -5.47
CA MET A 466 4.73 -4.21 -4.65
C MET A 466 5.88 -4.24 -3.63
N GLN A 467 6.61 -5.34 -3.52
CA GLN A 467 7.56 -5.58 -2.43
C GLN A 467 8.69 -4.55 -2.38
N GLN A 468 9.19 -4.13 -3.53
CA GLN A 468 10.31 -3.19 -3.66
C GLN A 468 9.86 -1.76 -4.02
N TYR A 469 8.59 -1.42 -3.77
CA TYR A 469 7.99 -0.18 -4.23
C TYR A 469 8.79 1.07 -3.82
N TRP A 470 9.18 1.19 -2.55
CA TRP A 470 9.81 2.41 -2.02
C TRP A 470 11.20 2.67 -2.60
N VAL A 471 12.00 1.61 -2.82
CA VAL A 471 13.34 1.70 -3.41
C VAL A 471 13.33 1.75 -4.94
N GLN A 472 12.28 1.23 -5.59
CA GLN A 472 12.14 1.31 -7.05
C GLN A 472 11.51 2.63 -7.53
N LEU A 473 10.82 3.37 -6.66
CA LEU A 473 10.14 4.62 -7.01
C LEU A 473 11.10 5.66 -7.67
N PRO A 474 12.32 5.92 -7.17
CA PRO A 474 13.28 6.80 -7.84
C PRO A 474 13.57 6.39 -9.29
N ALA A 475 13.77 5.09 -9.54
CA ALA A 475 14.04 4.58 -10.88
C ALA A 475 12.82 4.68 -11.80
N ALA A 476 11.62 4.44 -11.28
CA ALA A 476 10.37 4.57 -12.02
C ALA A 476 10.10 6.04 -12.44
N LEU A 477 10.39 6.99 -11.55
CA LEU A 477 10.26 8.44 -11.83
C LEU A 477 11.30 8.92 -12.86
N CYS A 478 12.47 8.30 -12.89
CA CYS A 478 13.55 8.57 -13.85
C CYS A 478 13.47 7.72 -15.14
N SER A 479 12.28 7.28 -15.54
CA SER A 479 12.10 6.52 -16.79
C SER A 479 12.56 7.31 -18.03
N SER A 480 12.75 6.64 -19.17
CA SER A 480 13.23 7.24 -20.43
C SER A 480 12.36 8.38 -21.00
N LYS A 481 11.13 8.53 -20.49
CA LYS A 481 10.28 9.69 -20.79
C LYS A 481 10.83 10.98 -20.16
N VAL A 482 11.41 10.87 -18.96
CA VAL A 482 11.87 11.97 -18.12
C VAL A 482 13.40 12.15 -18.21
N ALA A 483 14.15 11.04 -18.23
CA ALA A 483 15.60 11.05 -18.32
C ALA A 483 16.11 10.54 -19.67
N ALA A 484 17.36 10.89 -20.00
CA ALA A 484 18.07 10.36 -21.15
C ALA A 484 18.15 8.81 -21.06
N GLY A 485 17.90 8.14 -22.19
CA GLY A 485 18.07 6.70 -22.29
C GLY A 485 19.56 6.33 -22.39
N ALA A 486 19.86 5.03 -22.29
CA ALA A 486 21.25 4.53 -22.35
C ALA A 486 22.01 4.91 -23.65
N ALA A 487 21.30 5.23 -24.73
CA ALA A 487 21.89 5.65 -26.01
C ALA A 487 22.36 7.12 -26.04
N SER A 488 21.87 7.98 -25.13
CA SER A 488 22.19 9.41 -25.07
C SER A 488 22.88 9.84 -23.77
N ASP A 489 23.43 8.89 -23.02
CA ASP A 489 24.08 9.12 -21.72
C ASP A 489 25.32 10.02 -21.81
N ASP A 490 25.91 10.16 -23.01
CA ASP A 490 27.03 11.07 -23.27
C ASP A 490 26.62 12.52 -23.59
N LYS A 491 25.33 12.77 -23.89
CA LYS A 491 24.80 14.06 -24.35
C LYS A 491 23.54 14.49 -23.57
N CYS A 492 23.52 14.26 -22.26
CA CYS A 492 22.42 14.58 -21.37
C CYS A 492 22.77 15.76 -20.44
N TRP A 493 21.77 16.30 -19.74
CA TRP A 493 21.97 17.35 -18.74
C TRP A 493 22.47 16.72 -17.43
N ASN A 494 23.66 17.12 -16.98
CA ASN A 494 24.29 16.59 -15.78
C ASN A 494 24.19 17.51 -14.54
N GLY A 495 23.34 18.55 -14.61
CA GLY A 495 23.21 19.56 -13.57
C GLY A 495 24.06 20.81 -13.79
N MET A 496 24.98 20.81 -14.75
CA MET A 496 25.80 21.98 -15.11
C MET A 496 25.79 22.28 -16.60
N THR A 497 25.93 21.26 -17.44
CA THR A 497 26.03 21.38 -18.90
C THR A 497 25.49 20.14 -19.60
N LYS A 498 25.48 20.15 -20.94
CA LYS A 498 25.21 18.97 -21.78
C LYS A 498 26.46 18.11 -21.87
N ALA A 499 26.58 17.12 -20.99
CA ALA A 499 27.69 16.17 -20.95
C ALA A 499 27.31 14.95 -20.10
N ARG A 500 28.13 13.89 -20.15
CA ARG A 500 27.96 12.72 -19.29
C ARG A 500 27.94 13.07 -17.80
N TYR A 501 27.18 12.30 -17.03
CA TYR A 501 27.19 12.34 -15.58
C TYR A 501 28.17 11.29 -15.04
N LEU A 502 29.16 11.71 -14.24
CA LEU A 502 30.29 10.87 -13.83
C LEU A 502 30.13 10.23 -12.44
N LEU A 503 29.24 10.77 -11.60
CA LEU A 503 29.11 10.34 -10.22
C LEU A 503 28.27 9.06 -10.11
N GLU A 504 28.60 8.23 -9.13
CA GLU A 504 27.88 6.99 -8.88
C GLU A 504 26.51 7.24 -8.23
N VAL A 505 25.60 6.29 -8.40
CA VAL A 505 24.26 6.36 -7.83
C VAL A 505 24.31 6.01 -6.34
N MET A 506 23.74 6.88 -5.50
CA MET A 506 23.66 6.67 -4.06
C MET A 506 22.84 5.42 -3.70
N ALA A 507 23.16 4.81 -2.57
CA ALA A 507 22.32 3.75 -2.00
C ALA A 507 20.99 4.33 -1.47
N ASP A 508 20.03 3.46 -1.17
CA ASP A 508 18.70 3.86 -0.69
C ASP A 508 18.70 4.17 0.82
N GLY A 509 17.68 4.91 1.26
CA GLY A 509 17.50 5.30 2.67
C GLY A 509 18.21 6.59 3.07
N LEU A 510 17.78 7.16 4.20
CA LEU A 510 18.24 8.46 4.69
C LEU A 510 19.74 8.46 5.03
N ALA A 511 20.21 7.44 5.74
CA ALA A 511 21.61 7.32 6.15
C ALA A 511 22.60 7.28 4.96
N SER A 512 22.16 6.73 3.83
CA SER A 512 22.96 6.62 2.61
C SER A 512 23.14 7.95 1.87
N GLN A 513 22.39 8.99 2.23
CA GLN A 513 22.44 10.29 1.52
C GLN A 513 23.45 11.28 2.09
N ILE A 514 24.22 10.90 3.11
CA ILE A 514 25.20 11.81 3.75
C ILE A 514 26.20 12.41 2.75
N ASN A 515 26.54 11.67 1.70
CA ASN A 515 27.46 12.08 0.64
C ASN A 515 26.75 12.26 -0.71
N ASN A 516 25.43 12.49 -0.72
CA ASN A 516 24.70 12.68 -1.97
C ASN A 516 25.19 13.99 -2.65
N PRO A 517 25.72 13.92 -3.88
CA PRO A 517 26.30 15.10 -4.53
C PRO A 517 25.26 16.12 -5.01
N GLU A 518 23.99 15.71 -5.13
CA GLU A 518 22.94 16.53 -5.73
C GLU A 518 21.97 17.14 -4.74
N VAL A 519 21.82 16.53 -3.56
CA VAL A 519 20.88 16.98 -2.53
C VAL A 519 21.58 16.95 -1.18
N ASP A 520 21.70 18.11 -0.56
CA ASP A 520 22.22 18.24 0.80
C ASP A 520 21.12 17.84 1.80
N ILE A 521 21.34 16.78 2.57
CA ILE A 521 20.32 16.19 3.46
C ILE A 521 20.87 16.04 4.87
N ASP A 522 20.17 16.64 5.82
CA ASP A 522 20.45 16.45 7.24
C ASP A 522 19.91 15.10 7.71
N ILE A 523 20.77 14.07 7.69
CA ILE A 523 20.44 12.72 8.14
C ILE A 523 20.04 12.62 9.62
N THR A 524 20.33 13.66 10.42
CA THR A 524 20.01 13.68 11.86
C THR A 524 18.56 14.08 12.13
N LYS A 525 17.85 14.60 11.11
CA LYS A 525 16.46 15.05 11.19
C LYS A 525 15.54 14.23 10.30
N PRO A 526 15.20 12.99 10.69
CA PRO A 526 14.24 12.18 9.94
C PRO A 526 12.83 12.79 10.02
N ASP A 527 12.03 12.55 8.98
CA ASP A 527 10.64 12.97 9.00
C ASP A 527 9.82 12.16 10.03
N MET A 528 9.14 12.87 10.93
CA MET A 528 8.39 12.23 12.02
C MET A 528 7.12 11.51 11.55
N THR A 529 6.50 11.97 10.46
CA THR A 529 5.33 11.31 9.86
C THR A 529 5.74 9.96 9.29
N ILE A 530 6.89 9.91 8.61
CA ILE A 530 7.50 8.69 8.09
C ILE A 530 7.81 7.72 9.23
N ARG A 531 8.47 8.17 10.30
CA ARG A 531 8.78 7.34 11.47
C ARG A 531 7.53 6.78 12.14
N GLN A 532 6.45 7.57 12.22
CA GLN A 532 5.15 7.08 12.70
C GLN A 532 4.58 5.99 11.80
N GLN A 533 4.68 6.13 10.47
CA GLN A 533 4.19 5.09 9.55
C GLN A 533 5.01 3.81 9.63
N ILE A 534 6.33 3.91 9.80
CA ILE A 534 7.21 2.76 10.07
C ILE A 534 6.73 2.01 11.33
N MET A 535 6.36 2.74 12.39
CA MET A 535 5.80 2.13 13.60
C MET A 535 4.45 1.44 13.33
N GLN A 536 3.58 2.02 12.50
CA GLN A 536 2.31 1.37 12.12
C GLN A 536 2.55 0.07 11.36
N LEU A 537 3.51 0.03 10.43
CA LEU A 537 3.90 -1.19 9.73
C LEU A 537 4.40 -2.26 10.72
N LYS A 538 5.23 -1.87 11.72
CA LYS A 538 5.71 -2.79 12.77
C LYS A 538 4.58 -3.37 13.61
N ILE A 539 3.66 -2.52 14.08
CA ILE A 539 2.51 -2.94 14.88
C ILE A 539 1.66 -3.95 14.09
N MET A 540 1.34 -3.63 12.84
CA MET A 540 0.55 -4.50 11.98
C MET A 540 1.26 -5.82 11.67
N THR A 541 2.58 -5.78 11.44
CA THR A 541 3.41 -6.97 11.23
C THR A 541 3.37 -7.89 12.46
N ASN A 542 3.52 -7.33 13.67
CA ASN A 542 3.43 -8.11 14.90
C ASN A 542 2.03 -8.70 15.11
N ARG A 543 0.97 -7.94 14.79
CA ARG A 543 -0.41 -8.43 14.83
C ARG A 543 -0.63 -9.61 13.88
N LEU A 544 -0.12 -9.55 12.65
CA LEU A 544 -0.18 -10.66 11.69
C LEU A 544 0.59 -11.89 12.17
N ARG A 545 1.78 -11.71 12.77
CA ARG A 545 2.54 -12.83 13.36
C ARG A 545 1.78 -13.51 14.49
N ASN A 546 1.11 -12.75 15.34
CA ASN A 546 0.26 -13.30 16.40
C ASN A 546 -0.96 -14.02 15.82
N ALA A 547 -1.55 -13.48 14.75
CA ALA A 547 -2.67 -14.10 14.06
C ALA A 547 -2.33 -15.47 13.45
N LEU A 548 -1.09 -15.68 12.96
CA LEU A 548 -0.62 -17.00 12.49
C LEU A 548 -0.71 -18.08 13.57
N ASN A 549 -0.45 -17.70 14.82
CA ASN A 549 -0.53 -18.56 15.98
C ASN A 549 -1.97 -18.71 16.53
N GLY A 550 -2.94 -18.01 15.94
CA GLY A 550 -4.34 -17.99 16.41
C GLY A 550 -4.59 -17.06 17.60
N ASN A 551 -3.63 -16.19 17.93
CA ASN A 551 -3.74 -15.28 19.07
C ASN A 551 -4.36 -13.94 18.63
N ASP A 552 -5.49 -13.58 19.24
CA ASP A 552 -6.13 -12.28 19.01
C ASP A 552 -5.60 -11.21 19.98
N VAL A 553 -4.71 -10.35 19.48
CA VAL A 553 -4.08 -9.28 20.26
C VAL A 553 -5.09 -8.22 20.74
N ASP A 554 -6.24 -8.08 20.07
CA ASP A 554 -7.26 -7.10 20.49
C ASP A 554 -7.97 -7.50 21.81
N PHE A 555 -7.89 -8.78 22.21
CA PHE A 555 -8.61 -9.33 23.36
C PHE A 555 -7.73 -10.15 24.32
N GLN A 556 -6.40 -10.04 24.21
CA GLN A 556 -5.45 -10.72 25.11
C GLN A 556 -5.60 -10.31 26.59
N ASP A 557 -6.19 -9.15 26.87
CA ASP A 557 -6.39 -8.63 28.24
C ASP A 557 -7.71 -9.11 28.90
N ALA A 558 -8.55 -9.88 28.19
CA ALA A 558 -9.86 -10.33 28.71
C ALA A 558 -9.85 -11.77 29.26
N SER A 559 -8.73 -12.48 29.19
CA SER A 559 -8.57 -13.77 29.85
C SER A 559 -7.80 -13.57 31.16
N ASP A 560 -8.46 -13.88 32.28
CA ASP A 560 -7.82 -14.02 33.58
C ASP A 560 -6.55 -14.92 33.49
N ASP A 561 -5.53 -14.55 34.26
CA ASP A 561 -4.26 -15.25 34.51
C ASP A 561 -3.08 -15.09 33.51
N VAL A 562 -2.82 -13.86 33.03
CA VAL A 562 -1.42 -13.44 32.78
C VAL A 562 -1.04 -12.36 33.78
N SER A 563 -0.32 -12.80 34.81
CA SER A 563 0.23 -11.96 35.88
C SER A 563 1.18 -10.91 35.28
N GLY A 564 0.65 -9.70 35.11
CA GLY A 564 1.42 -8.52 34.73
C GLY A 564 2.38 -8.12 35.85
N SER A 565 3.68 -8.30 35.62
CA SER A 565 4.70 -7.55 36.37
C SER A 565 4.85 -6.17 35.74
N GLY A 566 3.90 -5.29 36.09
CA GLY A 566 4.12 -3.86 36.07
C GLY A 566 5.06 -3.48 37.22
N SER A 567 6.14 -2.77 36.91
CA SER A 567 6.85 -1.94 37.88
C SER A 567 7.33 -0.71 37.11
N GLY A 568 6.76 0.48 37.31
CA GLY A 568 6.38 1.04 38.60
C GLY A 568 7.58 1.83 39.10
N MET A 569 7.67 3.05 38.60
CA MET A 569 8.70 4.03 38.93
C MET A 569 8.59 4.41 40.40
N CYS A 570 9.62 4.11 41.20
CA CYS A 570 9.72 4.59 42.58
C CYS A 570 10.54 5.87 42.63
N THR A 571 9.88 7.01 42.86
CA THR A 571 10.50 8.25 43.33
C THR A 571 10.56 8.23 44.85
N GLY A 572 11.74 8.48 45.43
CA GLY A 572 11.88 9.01 46.79
C GLY A 572 11.83 8.02 47.95
N GLU A 573 12.99 7.87 48.58
CA GLU A 573 13.33 7.38 49.93
C GLU A 573 12.20 7.03 50.92
N SER A 574 11.98 5.74 51.15
CA SER A 574 12.15 5.07 52.47
C SER A 574 11.37 3.76 52.53
N CYS A 575 12.05 2.64 52.30
CA CYS A 575 11.65 1.36 52.87
C CYS A 575 12.91 0.70 53.46
N ALA A 576 12.94 0.66 54.78
CA ALA A 576 14.04 0.15 55.58
C ALA A 576 14.00 -1.40 55.68
N ARG A 577 15.21 -1.95 55.60
CA ARG A 577 15.67 -3.34 55.75
C ARG A 577 14.99 -4.19 56.82
N ASN A 578 14.88 -5.51 56.56
CA ASN A 578 15.48 -6.56 57.40
C ASN A 578 15.63 -7.95 56.69
N GLY A 579 16.89 -8.30 56.35
CA GLY A 579 17.45 -9.68 56.28
C GLY A 579 17.57 -10.40 54.91
N PRO A 580 18.57 -11.29 54.69
CA PRO A 580 20.01 -11.20 54.93
C PRO A 580 20.88 -11.28 53.65
N ARG A 581 22.19 -11.02 53.82
CA ARG A 581 23.24 -10.65 52.86
C ARG A 581 23.62 -11.71 51.82
N VAL A 582 23.82 -11.27 50.57
CA VAL A 582 24.78 -11.87 49.62
C VAL A 582 25.83 -10.80 49.25
N ILE A 583 27.09 -11.20 49.26
CA ILE A 583 28.30 -10.37 49.11
C ILE A 583 28.55 -10.05 47.64
N VAL A 584 28.79 -8.76 47.35
CA VAL A 584 29.26 -8.24 46.06
C VAL A 584 30.76 -7.96 46.15
N PRO A 585 31.58 -8.25 45.13
CA PRO A 585 32.83 -7.53 44.92
C PRO A 585 32.61 -6.34 43.97
N LYS A 586 32.99 -5.17 44.49
CA LYS A 586 33.04 -3.84 43.85
C LYS A 586 33.88 -3.83 42.58
N ALA A 587 33.44 -3.01 41.62
CA ALA A 587 34.29 -2.41 40.60
C ALA A 587 35.20 -1.34 41.22
N ASP A 588 36.41 -1.16 40.66
CA ASP A 588 36.89 0.19 40.38
C ASP A 588 37.89 0.24 39.19
N SER A 589 37.45 0.98 38.16
CA SER A 589 38.14 2.00 37.37
C SER A 589 39.52 1.79 36.71
N THR A 590 39.54 2.23 35.44
CA THR A 590 40.64 2.71 34.57
C THR A 590 41.59 1.69 33.92
N ARG A 591 41.65 1.74 32.57
CA ARG A 591 42.87 2.10 31.81
C ARG A 591 42.70 2.09 30.28
N TYR A 592 43.13 3.19 29.67
CA TYR A 592 43.90 3.34 28.43
C TYR A 592 44.05 2.11 27.50
N TYR A 593 43.64 2.27 26.23
CA TYR A 593 44.07 1.40 25.14
C TYR A 593 45.29 2.00 24.42
N ASN A 594 46.44 1.34 24.54
CA ASN A 594 47.57 1.44 23.62
C ASN A 594 47.91 0.03 23.09
N HIS A 595 48.38 -0.01 21.84
CA HIS A 595 48.77 -1.17 21.01
C HIS A 595 49.52 -2.32 21.71
N PRO A 596 49.41 -3.56 21.17
CA PRO A 596 50.43 -4.58 21.34
C PRO A 596 51.27 -4.81 20.07
N GLU A 597 52.58 -4.76 20.27
CA GLU A 597 53.63 -5.18 19.33
C GLU A 597 53.89 -6.70 19.46
N ASN A 598 54.40 -7.28 18.37
CA ASN A 598 54.69 -8.69 18.11
C ASN A 598 55.60 -9.42 19.13
N LYS A 599 55.37 -10.75 19.29
CA LYS A 599 56.44 -11.78 19.05
C LYS A 599 55.94 -13.24 19.00
N LYS A 600 56.15 -13.82 17.82
CA LYS A 600 56.64 -15.16 17.45
C LYS A 600 55.89 -16.42 17.94
N VAL A 601 55.19 -17.04 16.98
CA VAL A 601 55.00 -18.50 16.88
C VAL A 601 55.47 -18.97 15.49
N LYS A 602 56.19 -20.09 15.46
CA LYS A 602 56.84 -20.71 14.30
C LYS A 602 55.82 -21.27 13.31
N GLY A 603 55.92 -20.87 12.04
CA GLY A 603 55.17 -21.46 10.92
C GLY A 603 56.05 -22.35 10.05
N THR A 604 55.57 -23.55 9.73
CA THR A 604 56.03 -24.40 8.64
C THR A 604 55.51 -23.82 7.31
N GLY A 605 56.41 -23.24 6.51
CA GLY A 605 56.08 -22.66 5.21
C GLY A 605 56.32 -23.63 4.06
N THR A 606 55.27 -23.98 3.33
CA THR A 606 55.35 -24.46 1.94
C THR A 606 55.44 -23.26 1.02
N GLN A 607 56.60 -23.08 0.39
CA GLN A 607 56.83 -22.07 -0.64
C GLN A 607 56.10 -22.47 -1.94
N THR A 608 55.16 -21.64 -2.39
CA THR A 608 54.72 -21.60 -3.78
C THR A 608 55.29 -20.34 -4.42
N HIS A 609 56.28 -20.52 -5.29
CA HIS A 609 56.92 -19.43 -6.03
C HIS A 609 55.98 -18.85 -7.09
N PRO A 610 56.10 -17.55 -7.42
CA PRO A 610 55.46 -16.98 -8.60
C PRO A 610 56.14 -17.50 -9.88
N SER A 611 55.33 -18.04 -10.79
CA SER A 611 55.78 -18.64 -12.04
C SER A 611 56.46 -17.63 -12.98
N ILE A 612 57.76 -17.78 -13.16
CA ILE A 612 58.62 -17.04 -14.11
C ILE A 612 58.13 -17.15 -15.57
N LEU A 613 57.29 -18.16 -15.88
CA LEU A 613 56.65 -18.33 -17.19
C LEU A 613 55.69 -17.19 -17.58
N LEU A 614 55.01 -16.56 -16.62
CA LEU A 614 54.05 -15.48 -16.91
C LEU A 614 54.76 -14.16 -17.25
N LEU A 615 55.92 -13.91 -16.63
CA LEU A 615 56.77 -12.75 -16.94
C LEU A 615 57.46 -12.88 -18.31
N LEU A 616 57.86 -14.09 -18.70
CA LEU A 616 58.45 -14.34 -20.02
C LEU A 616 57.41 -14.24 -21.16
N LEU A 617 56.16 -14.62 -20.93
CA LEU A 617 55.06 -14.44 -21.89
C LEU A 617 54.69 -12.96 -22.09
N SER A 618 54.83 -12.12 -21.05
CA SER A 618 54.65 -10.66 -21.19
C SER A 618 55.79 -9.96 -21.94
N LEU A 619 57.04 -10.47 -21.84
CA LEU A 619 58.16 -9.91 -22.62
C LEU A 619 58.14 -10.35 -24.10
N ALA A 620 57.69 -11.57 -24.40
CA ALA A 620 57.61 -12.07 -25.77
C ALA A 620 56.51 -11.38 -26.60
N THR A 621 55.43 -10.91 -25.97
CA THR A 621 54.36 -10.16 -26.65
C THR A 621 54.74 -8.69 -26.91
N LEU A 622 55.61 -8.10 -26.08
CA LEU A 622 56.16 -6.76 -26.28
C LEU A 622 57.27 -6.71 -27.35
N LEU A 623 58.05 -7.79 -27.53
CA LEU A 623 59.08 -7.87 -28.56
C LEU A 623 58.57 -8.24 -29.96
N ARG A 624 57.32 -8.69 -30.10
CA ARG A 624 56.69 -9.02 -31.40
C ARG A 624 55.83 -7.88 -31.98
N ARG A 625 55.86 -6.70 -31.36
CA ARG A 625 55.13 -5.49 -31.80
C ARG A 625 56.05 -4.32 -32.17
N ARG A 626 57.30 -4.63 -32.53
CA ARG A 626 58.21 -3.73 -33.26
C ARG A 626 58.51 -4.32 -34.62
#